data_AF-A0A7X9GRU5-F1
#
_entry.id   AF-A0A7X9GRU5-F1
#
_cell.length_a   1.000
_cell.length_b   1.000
_cell.length_c   1.000
_cell.angle_alpha   90.00
_cell.angle_beta   90.00
_cell.angle_gamma   90.00
#
_symmetry.space_group_name_H-M   'P 1'
#
loop_
_entity.id
_entity.type
_entity.pdbx_description
1 polymer ?
#
loop_
_entity_poly.entity_id
_entity_poly.type
_entity_poly.pdbx_seq_one_letter_code
_entity_poly.pdbx_strand_id
1 'polypeptide(L)'
;MSNQFYCYLLRLNEYDRKIRLSDSLAVSLNEFQDRWNSYAIKFNYPYSDLEISIDNRILNIKLKGNKNIAFLGDIIEYDNEKILKSINMIASGDGSTQSGANIIIAIGILIACLNPQEDVEFRNNIFRDLGLLDLKFGTKSAIIVKDFKYAVNFTKELGLWFSISRK
;
A
#
# COMPACT_ATOMS: atom_id res chain seq x y z
N MET A 1 -20.75 -5.26 -24.75
CA MET A 1 -20.71 -5.64 -23.31
C MET A 1 -20.74 -4.34 -22.52
N SER A 2 -21.66 -4.17 -21.55
CA SER A 2 -21.75 -2.90 -20.81
C SER A 2 -20.59 -2.77 -19.82
N ASN A 3 -20.11 -1.55 -19.61
CA ASN A 3 -19.01 -1.27 -18.65
C ASN A 3 -19.35 -1.77 -17.24
N GLN A 4 -20.63 -1.71 -16.85
CA GLN A 4 -21.13 -2.22 -15.57
C GLN A 4 -20.94 -3.73 -15.42
N PHE A 5 -21.21 -4.52 -16.46
CA PHE A 5 -21.01 -5.97 -16.41
C PHE A 5 -19.53 -6.34 -16.32
N TYR A 6 -18.67 -5.61 -17.04
CA TYR A 6 -17.22 -5.79 -16.94
C TYR A 6 -16.69 -5.49 -15.54
N CYS A 7 -17.09 -4.35 -14.93
CA CYS A 7 -16.75 -4.02 -13.55
C CYS A 7 -17.26 -5.07 -12.55
N TYR A 8 -18.45 -5.65 -12.79
CA TYR A 8 -18.99 -6.72 -11.96
C TYR A 8 -18.13 -7.99 -12.01
N LEU A 9 -17.71 -8.42 -13.20
CA LEU A 9 -16.82 -9.58 -13.36
C LEU A 9 -15.46 -9.37 -12.70
N LEU A 10 -14.89 -8.16 -12.79
CA LEU A 10 -13.65 -7.81 -12.09
C LEU A 10 -13.82 -7.96 -10.58
N ARG A 11 -14.92 -7.45 -10.00
CA ARG A 11 -15.20 -7.57 -8.57
C ARG A 11 -15.39 -9.01 -8.11
N LEU A 12 -16.06 -9.84 -8.92
CA LEU A 12 -16.23 -11.28 -8.64
C LEU A 12 -14.90 -12.01 -8.60
N ASN A 13 -14.03 -11.77 -9.58
CA ASN A 13 -12.70 -12.38 -9.61
C ASN A 13 -11.85 -11.94 -8.40
N GLU A 14 -11.87 -10.64 -8.06
CA GLU A 14 -11.21 -10.14 -6.85
C GLU A 14 -11.76 -10.79 -5.57
N TYR A 15 -13.08 -11.02 -5.50
CA TYR A 15 -13.71 -11.68 -4.36
C TYR A 15 -13.29 -13.15 -4.22
N ASP A 16 -13.32 -13.92 -5.31
CA ASP A 16 -12.91 -15.33 -5.31
C ASP A 16 -11.42 -15.48 -4.97
N ARG A 17 -10.56 -14.63 -5.53
CA ARG A 17 -9.13 -14.55 -5.17
C ARG A 17 -8.95 -14.23 -3.70
N LYS A 18 -9.72 -13.29 -3.15
CA LYS A 18 -9.68 -12.93 -1.73
C LYS A 18 -10.02 -14.09 -0.81
N ILE A 19 -10.93 -14.99 -1.18
CA ILE A 19 -11.28 -16.17 -0.38
C ILE A 19 -10.13 -17.18 -0.42
N ARG A 20 -9.59 -17.49 -1.61
CA ARG A 20 -8.53 -18.49 -1.79
C ARG A 20 -7.20 -18.06 -1.20
N LEU A 21 -6.88 -16.77 -1.29
CA LEU A 21 -5.64 -16.17 -0.82
C LEU A 21 -5.86 -15.37 0.48
N SER A 22 -6.72 -15.90 1.36
CA SER A 22 -7.20 -15.25 2.58
C SER A 22 -6.11 -14.85 3.56
N ASP A 23 -4.91 -15.43 3.47
CA ASP A 23 -3.74 -15.10 4.27
C ASP A 23 -2.80 -14.08 3.60
N SER A 24 -3.20 -13.49 2.48
CA SER A 24 -2.42 -12.54 1.68
C SER A 24 -3.24 -11.32 1.25
N LEU A 25 -2.57 -10.31 0.68
CA LEU A 25 -3.23 -9.14 0.10
C LEU A 25 -3.95 -9.43 -1.22
N ALA A 26 -3.85 -10.66 -1.76
CA ALA A 26 -4.52 -11.12 -2.99
C ALA A 26 -4.22 -10.25 -4.23
N VAL A 27 -3.05 -9.62 -4.26
CA VAL A 27 -2.55 -8.79 -5.38
C VAL A 27 -1.19 -9.33 -5.82
N SER A 28 -1.02 -9.56 -7.12
CA SER A 28 0.28 -10.00 -7.67
C SER A 28 1.28 -8.85 -7.72
N LEU A 29 2.59 -9.14 -7.75
CA LEU A 29 3.61 -8.09 -7.83
C LEU A 29 3.48 -7.20 -9.08
N ASN A 30 3.17 -7.82 -10.23
CA ASN A 30 2.97 -7.09 -11.48
C ASN A 30 1.75 -6.17 -11.37
N GLU A 31 0.64 -6.69 -10.85
CA GLU A 31 -0.58 -5.92 -10.64
C GLU A 31 -0.36 -4.76 -9.66
N PHE A 32 0.39 -4.98 -8.58
CA PHE A 32 0.76 -3.93 -7.64
C PHE A 32 1.58 -2.83 -8.32
N GLN A 33 2.57 -3.20 -9.13
CA GLN A 33 3.40 -2.24 -9.87
C GLN A 33 2.59 -1.42 -10.87
N ASP A 34 1.71 -2.06 -11.63
CA ASP A 34 0.83 -1.37 -12.59
C ASP A 34 -0.11 -0.40 -11.89
N ARG A 35 -0.73 -0.83 -10.78
CA ARG A 35 -1.59 0.02 -9.95
C ARG A 35 -0.80 1.19 -9.36
N TRP A 36 0.41 0.94 -8.85
CA TRP A 36 1.27 1.99 -8.30
C TRP A 36 1.59 3.05 -9.34
N ASN A 37 2.06 2.65 -10.52
CA ASN A 37 2.40 3.56 -11.60
C ASN A 37 1.20 4.44 -12.00
N SER A 38 0.03 3.81 -12.15
CA SER A 38 -1.22 4.50 -12.50
C SER A 38 -1.65 5.52 -11.42
N TYR A 39 -1.63 5.12 -10.15
CA TYR A 39 -2.01 6.01 -9.06
C TYR A 39 -0.96 7.09 -8.80
N ALA A 40 0.34 6.82 -8.98
CA ALA A 40 1.37 7.84 -8.88
C ALA A 40 1.12 8.97 -9.88
N ILE A 41 0.77 8.64 -11.14
CA ILE A 41 0.38 9.64 -12.15
C ILE A 41 -0.87 10.40 -11.70
N LYS A 42 -1.92 9.69 -11.26
CA LYS A 42 -3.19 10.30 -10.84
C LYS A 42 -3.03 11.26 -9.64
N PHE A 43 -2.11 10.95 -8.73
CA PHE A 43 -1.82 11.76 -7.55
C PHE A 43 -0.72 12.82 -7.82
N ASN A 44 -0.24 12.93 -9.06
CA ASN A 44 0.88 13.79 -9.45
C ASN A 44 2.12 13.55 -8.57
N TYR A 45 2.38 12.29 -8.25
CA TYR A 45 3.47 11.85 -7.39
C TYR A 45 4.72 11.58 -8.23
N PRO A 46 5.87 12.20 -7.93
CA PRO A 46 7.05 12.15 -8.80
C PRO A 46 7.79 10.81 -8.80
N TYR A 47 7.41 9.87 -7.93
CA TYR A 47 8.09 8.58 -7.77
C TYR A 47 7.18 7.42 -8.21
N SER A 48 6.84 7.40 -9.50
CA SER A 48 6.08 6.30 -10.11
C SER A 48 6.91 5.03 -10.23
N ASP A 49 8.18 5.14 -10.56
CA ASP A 49 8.97 3.96 -10.92
C ASP A 49 9.46 3.20 -9.70
N LEU A 50 9.16 1.90 -9.67
CA LEU A 50 9.56 0.97 -8.63
C LEU A 50 10.82 0.18 -9.04
N GLU A 51 11.76 0.03 -8.11
CA GLU A 51 12.81 -0.99 -8.16
C GLU A 51 12.44 -2.13 -7.22
N ILE A 52 12.18 -3.30 -7.79
CA ILE A 52 11.77 -4.48 -7.04
C ILE A 52 12.92 -5.49 -7.02
N SER A 53 13.30 -5.94 -5.83
CA SER A 53 14.20 -7.08 -5.63
C SER A 53 13.61 -8.05 -4.61
N ILE A 54 13.96 -9.33 -4.74
CA ILE A 54 13.50 -10.38 -3.85
C ILE A 54 14.72 -11.13 -3.33
N ASP A 55 14.86 -11.20 -2.01
CA ASP A 55 15.90 -11.95 -1.33
C ASP A 55 15.27 -12.82 -0.24
N ASN A 56 15.46 -14.13 -0.28
CA ASN A 56 14.91 -15.07 0.72
C ASN A 56 13.42 -14.87 1.06
N ARG A 57 12.57 -14.66 0.03
CA ARG A 57 11.12 -14.34 0.13
C ARG A 57 10.77 -12.97 0.72
N ILE A 58 11.77 -12.16 1.08
CA ILE A 58 11.61 -10.77 1.45
C ILE A 58 11.61 -9.95 0.16
N LEU A 59 10.49 -9.29 -0.09
CA LEU A 59 10.33 -8.32 -1.16
C LEU A 59 10.87 -6.97 -0.69
N ASN A 60 11.80 -6.41 -1.45
CA ASN A 60 12.28 -5.05 -1.27
C ASN A 60 11.78 -4.22 -2.45
N ILE A 61 11.08 -3.12 -2.18
CA ILE A 61 10.62 -2.19 -3.19
C ILE A 61 11.17 -0.81 -2.86
N LYS A 62 11.93 -0.22 -3.78
CA LYS A 62 12.43 1.14 -3.67
C LYS A 62 11.74 2.04 -4.68
N LEU A 63 11.51 3.27 -4.28
CA LEU A 63 11.02 4.34 -5.15
C LEU A 63 12.22 4.98 -5.85
N LYS A 64 12.30 4.87 -7.18
CA LYS A 64 13.42 5.49 -7.92
C LYS A 64 13.48 6.99 -7.65
N GLY A 65 14.66 7.49 -7.28
CA GLY A 65 14.87 8.90 -6.97
C GLY A 65 14.35 9.35 -5.60
N ASN A 66 13.81 8.44 -4.77
CA ASN A 66 13.41 8.74 -3.40
C ASN A 66 14.27 7.93 -2.41
N LYS A 67 14.95 8.65 -1.53
CA LYS A 67 15.82 8.08 -0.48
C LYS A 67 15.16 8.04 0.91
N ASN A 68 13.94 8.58 1.01
CA ASN A 68 13.23 8.79 2.25
C ASN A 68 12.16 7.71 2.50
N ILE A 69 11.79 6.93 1.48
CA ILE A 69 10.73 5.91 1.54
C ILE A 69 11.22 4.61 0.93
N ALA A 70 11.04 3.51 1.67
CA ALA A 70 11.26 2.16 1.19
C ALA A 70 10.09 1.27 1.60
N PHE A 71 9.79 0.26 0.77
CA PHE A 71 8.85 -0.79 1.15
C PHE A 71 9.54 -2.15 1.31
N LEU A 72 9.08 -2.88 2.32
CA LEU A 72 9.45 -4.24 2.62
C LEU A 72 8.18 -5.07 2.68
N GLY A 73 8.12 -6.18 1.95
CA GLY A 73 6.95 -7.05 1.94
C GLY A 73 7.32 -8.51 2.05
N ASP A 74 6.33 -9.31 2.39
CA ASP A 74 6.38 -10.75 2.26
C ASP A 74 5.61 -11.17 1.01
N ILE A 75 6.04 -12.25 0.37
CA ILE A 75 5.34 -12.84 -0.78
C ILE A 75 5.04 -14.32 -0.58
N ILE A 76 4.01 -14.80 -1.26
CA ILE A 76 3.73 -16.22 -1.47
C ILE A 76 3.74 -16.52 -2.97
N GLU A 77 4.04 -17.77 -3.32
CA GLU A 77 3.93 -18.25 -4.70
C GLU A 77 2.58 -18.95 -4.87
N TYR A 78 1.83 -18.56 -5.90
CA TYR A 78 0.53 -19.14 -6.22
C TYR A 78 0.30 -19.09 -7.73
N ASP A 79 -0.02 -20.23 -8.36
CA ASP A 79 -0.25 -20.34 -9.81
C ASP A 79 0.83 -19.66 -10.68
N ASN A 80 2.11 -19.86 -10.33
CA ASN A 80 3.29 -19.22 -10.96
C ASN A 80 3.35 -17.69 -10.85
N GLU A 81 2.50 -17.07 -10.03
CA GLU A 81 2.56 -15.66 -9.67
C GLU A 81 3.15 -15.47 -8.27
N LYS A 82 3.79 -14.32 -8.06
CA LYS A 82 4.20 -13.87 -6.73
C LYS A 82 3.13 -12.93 -6.20
N ILE A 83 2.48 -13.35 -5.13
CA ILE A 83 1.37 -12.62 -4.50
C ILE A 83 1.89 -11.93 -3.24
N LEU A 84 1.54 -10.65 -3.06
CA LEU A 84 1.84 -9.90 -1.86
C LEU A 84 1.10 -10.49 -0.66
N LYS A 85 1.84 -10.87 0.37
CA LYS A 85 1.30 -11.31 1.66
C LYS A 85 1.15 -10.16 2.65
N SER A 86 2.16 -9.29 2.69
CA SER A 86 2.21 -8.11 3.56
C SER A 86 3.02 -7.01 2.87
N ILE A 87 2.80 -5.76 3.25
CA ILE A 87 3.67 -4.66 2.86
C ILE A 87 3.86 -3.71 4.04
N ASN A 88 5.11 -3.35 4.28
CA ASN A 88 5.55 -2.38 5.26
C ASN A 88 6.23 -1.24 4.51
N MET A 89 5.86 0.00 4.81
CA MET A 89 6.54 1.20 4.40
C MET A 89 7.37 1.72 5.59
N ILE A 90 8.65 1.95 5.35
CA ILE A 90 9.51 2.70 6.27
C ILE A 90 9.79 4.04 5.60
N ALA A 91 9.50 5.11 6.34
CA ALA A 91 9.66 6.45 5.84
C ALA A 91 10.30 7.39 6.86
N SER A 92 11.32 8.14 6.44
CA SER A 92 11.97 9.17 7.24
C SER A 92 11.91 10.50 6.50
N GLY A 93 11.22 11.47 7.08
CA GLY A 93 11.24 12.85 6.58
C GLY A 93 12.62 13.49 6.77
N ASP A 94 12.97 14.41 5.90
CA ASP A 94 14.17 15.25 6.01
C ASP A 94 13.89 16.60 6.73
N GLY A 95 12.69 16.73 7.31
CA GLY A 95 12.21 17.95 7.97
C GLY A 95 11.54 18.95 7.01
N SER A 96 11.62 18.75 5.70
CA SER A 96 10.88 19.56 4.74
C SER A 96 9.40 19.18 4.66
N THR A 97 8.54 20.17 4.39
CA THR A 97 7.12 19.94 4.12
C THR A 97 6.91 18.99 2.93
N GLN A 98 7.79 19.07 1.92
CA GLN A 98 7.71 18.21 0.74
C GLN A 98 7.94 16.74 1.08
N SER A 99 8.92 16.42 1.93
CA SER A 99 9.14 15.03 2.33
C SER A 99 7.97 14.49 3.15
N GLY A 100 7.41 15.28 4.05
CA GLY A 100 6.18 14.92 4.78
C GLY A 100 5.00 14.65 3.84
N ALA A 101 4.74 15.56 2.89
CA ALA A 101 3.68 15.39 1.90
C ALA A 101 3.88 14.14 1.04
N ASN A 102 5.13 13.86 0.62
CA ASN A 102 5.45 12.67 -0.16
C ASN A 102 5.13 11.37 0.59
N ILE A 103 5.39 11.33 1.90
CA ILE A 103 5.08 10.16 2.76
C ILE A 103 3.57 9.94 2.83
N ILE A 104 2.79 11.00 3.08
CA ILE A 104 1.32 10.94 3.15
C ILE A 104 0.74 10.51 1.80
N ILE A 105 1.23 11.06 0.68
CA ILE A 105 0.80 10.67 -0.66
C ILE A 105 1.14 9.20 -0.95
N ALA A 106 2.34 8.74 -0.59
CA ALA A 106 2.73 7.34 -0.76
C ALA A 106 1.82 6.38 0.00
N ILE A 107 1.42 6.70 1.23
CA ILE A 107 0.42 5.93 1.99
C ILE A 107 -0.92 5.90 1.25
N GLY A 108 -1.35 7.05 0.72
CA GLY A 108 -2.60 7.16 -0.04
C GLY A 108 -2.60 6.29 -1.29
N ILE A 109 -1.48 6.26 -2.01
CA ILE A 109 -1.27 5.39 -3.18
C ILE A 109 -1.28 3.92 -2.76
N LEU A 110 -0.58 3.53 -1.69
CA LEU A 110 -0.61 2.14 -1.17
C LEU A 110 -2.03 1.66 -0.89
N ILE A 111 -2.82 2.47 -0.18
CA ILE A 111 -4.22 2.14 0.13
C ILE A 111 -5.03 2.02 -1.17
N ALA A 112 -4.82 2.91 -2.13
CA ALA A 112 -5.50 2.86 -3.43
C ALA A 112 -5.12 1.61 -4.25
N CYS A 113 -3.86 1.20 -4.24
CA CYS A 113 -3.40 -0.02 -4.92
C CYS A 113 -4.09 -1.28 -4.40
N LEU A 114 -4.36 -1.36 -3.09
CA LEU A 114 -5.02 -2.52 -2.48
C LEU A 114 -6.55 -2.43 -2.51
N ASN A 115 -7.09 -1.24 -2.79
CA ASN A 115 -8.52 -0.96 -2.81
C ASN A 115 -8.90 -0.12 -4.05
N PRO A 116 -8.68 -0.62 -5.28
CA PRO A 116 -8.75 0.20 -6.48
C PRO A 116 -10.17 0.67 -6.84
N GLN A 117 -11.19 -0.04 -6.33
CA GLN A 117 -12.60 0.26 -6.55
C GLN A 117 -13.17 1.24 -5.51
N GLU A 118 -12.38 1.63 -4.51
CA GLU A 118 -12.80 2.53 -3.44
C GLU A 118 -12.49 3.99 -3.77
N ASP A 119 -13.31 4.89 -3.24
CA ASP A 119 -13.25 6.30 -3.54
C ASP A 119 -12.31 7.07 -2.59
N VAL A 120 -12.33 8.40 -2.71
CA VAL A 120 -11.53 9.31 -1.88
C VAL A 120 -12.00 9.28 -0.43
N GLU A 121 -13.30 9.13 -0.20
CA GLU A 121 -13.88 9.14 1.15
C GLU A 121 -13.41 7.92 1.95
N PHE A 122 -13.42 6.74 1.34
CA PHE A 122 -12.86 5.53 1.94
C PHE A 122 -11.41 5.72 2.39
N ARG A 123 -10.58 6.31 1.54
CA ARG A 123 -9.17 6.59 1.89
C ARG A 123 -9.09 7.60 3.03
N ASN A 124 -9.83 8.71 2.97
CA ASN A 124 -9.82 9.73 4.03
C ASN A 124 -10.23 9.17 5.39
N ASN A 125 -11.18 8.24 5.42
CA ASN A 125 -11.58 7.55 6.65
C ASN A 125 -10.41 6.77 7.27
N ILE A 126 -9.66 6.01 6.45
CA ILE A 126 -8.46 5.30 6.92
C ILE A 126 -7.42 6.28 7.48
N PHE A 127 -7.19 7.42 6.81
CA PHE A 127 -6.24 8.43 7.29
C PHE A 127 -6.62 9.00 8.65
N ARG A 128 -7.90 9.34 8.81
CA ARG A 128 -8.44 9.89 10.06
C ARG A 128 -8.38 8.87 11.19
N ASP A 129 -8.82 7.64 10.94
CA ASP A 129 -8.91 6.60 11.97
C ASP A 129 -7.52 6.12 12.42
N LEU A 130 -6.51 6.18 11.53
CA LEU A 130 -5.11 5.96 11.89
C LEU A 130 -4.45 7.16 12.56
N GLY A 131 -5.06 8.35 12.52
CA GLY A 131 -4.46 9.60 13.00
C GLY A 131 -3.29 10.09 12.15
N LEU A 132 -3.26 9.77 10.85
CA LEU A 132 -2.14 10.13 9.95
C LEU A 132 -1.99 11.63 9.71
N LEU A 133 -3.06 12.41 9.91
CA LEU A 133 -3.04 13.87 9.73
C LEU A 133 -2.54 14.61 10.98
N ASP A 134 -2.52 13.95 12.14
CA ASP A 134 -2.14 14.52 13.44
C ASP A 134 -0.99 13.73 14.08
N LEU A 135 -0.09 13.19 13.25
CA LEU A 135 1.04 12.36 13.68
C LEU A 135 1.97 13.10 14.64
N LYS A 136 2.27 12.44 15.77
CA LYS A 136 3.26 12.88 16.75
C LYS A 136 4.20 11.72 17.05
N PHE A 137 5.43 12.02 17.48
CA PHE A 137 6.32 10.95 17.96
C PHE A 137 5.63 10.16 19.08
N GLY A 138 5.68 8.83 18.96
CA GLY A 138 4.96 7.91 19.83
C GLY A 138 3.57 7.51 19.33
N THR A 139 3.08 8.08 18.22
CA THR A 139 1.81 7.63 17.61
C THR A 139 1.92 6.16 17.21
N LYS A 140 1.06 5.33 17.79
CA LYS A 140 0.87 3.92 17.42
C LYS A 140 -0.61 3.65 17.30
N SER A 141 -1.07 3.34 16.09
CA SER A 141 -2.48 3.06 15.81
C SER A 141 -2.61 1.89 14.85
N ALA A 142 -3.70 1.13 14.99
CA ALA A 142 -4.04 0.07 14.06
C ALA A 142 -5.55 -0.02 13.91
N ILE A 143 -6.02 -0.17 12.68
CA ILE A 143 -7.43 -0.31 12.33
C ILE A 143 -7.61 -1.49 11.39
N ILE A 144 -8.82 -2.05 11.36
CA ILE A 144 -9.19 -3.12 10.41
C ILE A 144 -10.34 -2.60 9.55
N VAL A 145 -10.15 -2.61 8.23
CA VAL A 145 -11.13 -2.18 7.24
C VAL A 145 -11.12 -3.16 6.07
N LYS A 146 -12.28 -3.76 5.74
CA LYS A 146 -12.45 -4.72 4.63
C LYS A 146 -11.37 -5.82 4.62
N ASP A 147 -11.19 -6.48 5.76
CA ASP A 147 -10.21 -7.55 6.04
C ASP A 147 -8.73 -7.16 6.04
N PHE A 148 -8.41 -5.91 5.71
CA PHE A 148 -7.06 -5.38 5.82
C PHE A 148 -6.84 -4.74 7.19
N LYS A 149 -5.74 -5.13 7.83
CA LYS A 149 -5.20 -4.45 8.99
C LYS A 149 -4.19 -3.42 8.52
N TYR A 150 -4.50 -2.16 8.79
CA TYR A 150 -3.59 -1.04 8.60
C TYR A 150 -3.02 -0.67 9.96
N ALA A 151 -1.71 -0.49 10.06
CA ALA A 151 -1.10 0.00 11.29
C ALA A 151 -0.02 1.02 11.01
N VAL A 152 0.06 2.03 11.87
CA VAL A 152 1.10 3.06 11.87
C VAL A 152 1.83 3.05 13.21
N ASN A 153 3.13 3.24 13.15
CA ASN A 153 3.98 3.45 14.30
C ASN A 153 5.00 4.54 13.94
N PHE A 154 4.96 5.67 14.64
CA PHE A 154 5.87 6.79 14.40
C PHE A 154 6.83 6.95 15.58
N THR A 155 8.10 6.62 15.34
CA THR A 155 9.16 6.63 16.36
C THR A 155 10.27 7.59 15.96
N LYS A 156 11.08 8.01 16.93
CA LYS A 156 12.20 8.93 16.67
C LYS A 156 13.34 8.23 15.94
N GLU A 157 13.49 6.93 16.19
CA GLU A 157 14.61 6.11 15.73
C GLU A 157 14.40 5.60 14.29
N LEU A 158 13.18 5.18 13.95
CA LEU A 158 12.87 4.55 12.66
C LEU A 158 12.05 5.45 11.72
N GLY A 159 11.62 6.61 12.20
CA GLY A 159 10.63 7.43 11.50
C GLY A 159 9.25 6.75 11.50
N LEU A 160 8.53 6.92 10.41
CA LEU A 160 7.18 6.39 10.22
C LEU A 160 7.25 4.97 9.64
N TRP A 161 6.73 4.02 10.41
CA TRP A 161 6.43 2.68 9.95
C TRP A 161 4.94 2.58 9.67
N PHE A 162 4.57 2.24 8.45
CA PHE A 162 3.19 1.94 8.07
C PHE A 162 3.11 0.53 7.52
N SER A 163 2.09 -0.23 7.88
CA SER A 163 1.97 -1.63 7.50
C SER A 163 0.56 -1.95 7.04
N ILE A 164 0.46 -2.79 6.01
CA ILE A 164 -0.78 -3.38 5.54
C ILE A 164 -0.60 -4.89 5.47
N SER A 165 -1.51 -5.60 6.11
CA SER A 165 -1.56 -7.06 6.15
C SER A 165 -3.02 -7.51 6.19
N ARG A 166 -3.24 -8.80 5.97
CA ARG A 166 -4.56 -9.39 6.23
C ARG A 166 -4.71 -9.77 7.70
N LYS A 167 -5.94 -9.66 8.23
CA LYS A 167 -6.28 -10.06 9.60
C LYS A 167 -6.16 -11.57 9.79
#